data_AF-A0A953MY43-F1
#
_entry.id   AF-A0A953MY43-F1
#
_cell.length_a   1.000
_cell.length_b   1.000
_cell.length_c   1.000
_cell.angle_alpha   90.00
_cell.angle_beta   90.00
_cell.angle_gamma   90.00
#
_symmetry.space_group_name_H-M   'P 1'
#
loop_
_entity.id
_entity.type
_entity.pdbx_description
1 polymer ?
#
loop_
_entity_poly.entity_id
_entity_poly.type
_entity_poly.pdbx_seq_one_letter_code
_entity_poly.pdbx_strand_id
1 'polypeptide(L)'
;MKTTGHLFSLLAIAAGTSAHAQFNISDVQYWIGAGADSSVLVIDFQDGTDDASYAWGWLHNGGTGEDMVNAIAAADPNLTVEITSGFLNSIAYGSHAGIGGSPDYWSTWDGTSLADMVSNMGLSAELGNGDWFGCSYTDFNPALNPTEPIAAFDPFGFTAADVTFWVGTGTDTTVLVVDFQDGTGASSFAWGYLYSGVVTAETMLNDIAAADPEFAVVTTGGFLGDVTYGAHAGIGGSPNYWSTWSGTDLSNWSMNLGLGTELSNGDLFGCSYTDFSPALRPGTPLAASFTTGMHEATAAHVQVWPQPATDAVNVSTTAPGQQPVAIHDLTGARVYQGQTSGSVTSIDVRALAPGLYVLHTGEVKRTIIIQ
;
A
#
# COMPACT_ATOMS: atom_id res chain seq x y z
N MET A 1 27.06 -4.40 -68.05
CA MET A 1 27.73 -3.85 -66.86
C MET A 1 26.75 -2.93 -66.14
N LYS A 2 26.41 -3.26 -64.89
CA LYS A 2 25.97 -2.40 -63.76
C LYS A 2 24.87 -1.36 -64.07
N THR A 3 23.73 -1.34 -63.38
CA THR A 3 23.66 -1.08 -61.94
C THR A 3 22.32 -1.53 -61.32
N THR A 4 22.44 -2.21 -60.19
CA THR A 4 21.39 -2.56 -59.23
C THR A 4 21.01 -1.31 -58.43
N GLY A 5 19.73 -0.97 -58.35
CA GLY A 5 19.21 0.07 -57.46
C GLY A 5 18.52 -0.58 -56.26
N HIS A 6 19.17 -0.51 -55.10
CA HIS A 6 18.63 -1.00 -53.83
C HIS A 6 17.53 -0.05 -53.33
N LEU A 7 16.32 -0.58 -53.07
CA LEU A 7 15.31 0.10 -52.27
C LEU A 7 15.78 0.12 -50.81
N PHE A 8 16.05 1.30 -50.28
CA PHE A 8 16.12 1.54 -48.84
C PHE A 8 14.70 1.74 -48.32
N SER A 9 14.17 0.77 -47.58
CA SER A 9 12.99 0.98 -46.74
C SER A 9 13.39 1.82 -45.54
N LEU A 10 12.94 3.08 -45.51
CA LEU A 10 12.98 3.92 -44.33
C LEU A 10 11.91 3.39 -43.36
N LEU A 11 12.33 2.67 -42.31
CA LEU A 11 11.47 2.34 -41.19
C LEU A 11 11.45 3.56 -40.26
N ALA A 12 10.37 4.35 -40.33
CA ALA A 12 10.14 5.44 -39.38
C ALA A 12 9.84 4.82 -38.01
N ILE A 13 10.78 4.95 -37.07
CA ILE A 13 10.54 4.68 -35.65
C ILE A 13 9.65 5.81 -35.16
N ALA A 14 8.36 5.52 -35.00
CA ALA A 14 7.47 6.37 -34.22
C ALA A 14 7.94 6.28 -32.77
N ALA A 15 8.71 7.28 -32.32
CA ALA A 15 8.90 7.52 -30.90
C ALA A 15 7.52 7.87 -30.35
N GLY A 16 6.87 6.92 -29.67
CA GLY A 16 5.71 7.22 -28.86
C GLY A 16 6.18 8.11 -27.73
N THR A 17 5.91 9.41 -27.82
CA THR A 17 5.90 10.27 -26.65
C THR A 17 4.81 9.72 -25.74
N SER A 18 5.18 9.12 -24.62
CA SER A 18 4.25 8.85 -23.52
C SER A 18 3.62 10.19 -23.17
N ALA A 19 2.35 10.37 -23.49
CA ALA A 19 1.59 11.51 -23.02
C ALA A 19 1.36 11.27 -21.53
N HIS A 20 2.23 11.82 -20.67
CA HIS A 20 1.89 11.96 -19.26
C HIS A 20 0.64 12.86 -19.18
N ALA A 21 -0.34 12.42 -18.40
CA ALA A 21 -1.52 13.23 -18.13
C ALA A 21 -1.06 14.43 -17.29
N GLN A 22 -1.37 15.64 -17.77
CA GLN A 22 -1.06 16.88 -17.07
C GLN A 22 -1.71 16.89 -15.68
N PHE A 23 -0.96 17.26 -14.63
CA PHE A 23 -1.50 17.49 -13.28
C PHE A 23 -2.65 18.52 -13.26
N ASN A 24 -3.77 18.17 -12.62
CA ASN A 24 -4.98 18.98 -12.52
C ASN A 24 -5.37 19.26 -11.07
N ILE A 25 -6.28 20.21 -10.86
CA ILE A 25 -6.83 20.53 -9.54
C ILE A 25 -7.44 19.32 -8.81
N SER A 26 -7.96 18.34 -9.56
CA SER A 26 -8.51 17.10 -8.99
C SER A 26 -7.45 16.18 -8.39
N ASP A 27 -6.19 16.37 -8.76
CA ASP A 27 -5.07 15.54 -8.31
C ASP A 27 -4.52 16.06 -6.97
N VAL A 28 -4.89 17.29 -6.56
CA VAL A 28 -4.53 17.89 -5.27
C VAL A 28 -5.21 17.13 -4.13
N GLN A 29 -4.41 16.63 -3.19
CA GLN A 29 -4.88 15.79 -2.09
C GLN A 29 -5.00 16.54 -0.77
N TYR A 30 -4.09 17.48 -0.49
CA TYR A 30 -4.10 18.23 0.75
C TYR A 30 -4.65 19.64 0.56
N TRP A 31 -5.86 19.88 1.07
CA TRP A 31 -6.57 21.17 1.02
C TRP A 31 -6.60 21.84 2.40
N ILE A 32 -6.06 23.04 2.50
CA ILE A 32 -5.90 23.80 3.74
C ILE A 32 -6.89 24.98 3.75
N GLY A 33 -7.45 25.28 4.92
CA GLY A 33 -8.28 26.46 5.12
C GLY A 33 -9.77 26.21 4.94
N ALA A 34 -10.53 27.30 4.73
CA ALA A 34 -11.97 27.26 4.56
C ALA A 34 -12.44 28.49 3.77
N GLY A 35 -13.45 28.30 2.92
CA GLY A 35 -14.05 29.38 2.16
C GLY A 35 -14.81 28.87 0.95
N ALA A 36 -15.41 29.79 0.19
CA ALA A 36 -16.16 29.45 -1.02
C ALA A 36 -15.26 29.30 -2.26
N ASP A 37 -14.07 29.91 -2.23
CA ASP A 37 -13.09 29.90 -3.32
C ASP A 37 -11.97 28.90 -3.02
N SER A 38 -11.32 28.41 -4.07
CA SER A 38 -10.20 27.48 -3.99
C SER A 38 -9.07 27.88 -4.93
N SER A 39 -7.82 27.82 -4.48
CA SER A 39 -6.62 28.02 -5.30
C SER A 39 -5.60 26.90 -5.09
N VAL A 40 -4.67 26.75 -6.05
CA VAL A 40 -3.58 25.77 -5.98
C VAL A 40 -2.25 26.49 -5.81
N LEU A 41 -1.48 26.09 -4.79
CA LEU A 41 -0.08 26.47 -4.65
C LEU A 41 0.79 25.39 -5.29
N VAL A 42 1.74 25.79 -6.14
CA VAL A 42 2.82 24.92 -6.62
C VAL A 42 4.16 25.48 -6.14
N ILE A 43 4.96 24.67 -5.46
CA ILE A 43 6.35 25.01 -5.09
C ILE A 43 7.27 24.06 -5.82
N ASP A 44 8.17 24.62 -6.63
CA ASP A 44 9.21 23.88 -7.35
C ASP A 44 10.60 24.33 -6.92
N PHE A 45 11.35 23.40 -6.35
CA PHE A 45 12.71 23.60 -5.88
C PHE A 45 13.75 23.60 -7.00
N GLN A 46 13.42 23.10 -8.19
CA GLN A 46 14.31 23.01 -9.37
C GLN A 46 15.70 22.42 -9.04
N ASP A 47 15.76 21.51 -8.05
CA ASP A 47 17.01 20.96 -7.53
C ASP A 47 17.50 19.74 -8.33
N GLY A 48 16.74 19.35 -9.36
CA GLY A 48 17.06 18.28 -10.29
C GLY A 48 16.72 16.87 -9.79
N THR A 49 16.03 16.74 -8.65
CA THR A 49 15.43 15.46 -8.27
C THR A 49 14.15 15.20 -9.06
N ASP A 50 13.71 13.94 -9.09
CA ASP A 50 12.47 13.55 -9.78
C ASP A 50 11.20 14.06 -9.05
N ASP A 51 11.34 14.54 -7.83
CA ASP A 51 10.28 14.98 -6.91
C ASP A 51 10.45 16.45 -6.46
N ALA A 52 11.07 17.29 -7.29
CA ALA A 52 11.37 18.68 -6.94
C ALA A 52 10.15 19.62 -6.84
N SER A 53 8.96 19.20 -7.30
CA SER A 53 7.77 20.08 -7.41
C SER A 53 6.57 19.50 -6.66
N TYR A 54 5.91 20.33 -5.85
CA TYR A 54 4.81 19.93 -4.97
C TYR A 54 3.61 20.86 -5.08
N ALA A 55 2.40 20.30 -4.96
CA ALA A 55 1.15 21.05 -5.01
C ALA A 55 0.26 20.85 -3.78
N TRP A 56 -0.26 21.96 -3.27
CA TRP A 56 -1.25 22.04 -2.19
C TRP A 56 -2.49 22.81 -2.66
N GLY A 57 -3.61 22.55 -2.01
CA GLY A 57 -4.84 23.31 -2.20
C GLY A 57 -5.10 24.27 -1.05
N TRP A 58 -5.69 25.43 -1.35
CA TRP A 58 -6.10 26.42 -0.36
C TRP A 58 -7.56 26.82 -0.55
N LEU A 59 -8.36 26.74 0.51
CA LEU A 59 -9.76 27.18 0.55
C LEU A 59 -9.85 28.54 1.25
N HIS A 60 -10.47 29.52 0.60
CA HIS A 60 -10.43 30.92 1.03
C HIS A 60 -11.67 31.72 0.57
N ASN A 61 -11.76 32.98 1.00
CA ASN A 61 -12.81 33.94 0.57
C ASN A 61 -12.16 35.18 -0.07
N GLY A 62 -11.15 34.95 -0.91
CA GLY A 62 -10.16 35.96 -1.32
C GLY A 62 -8.95 36.02 -0.38
N GLY A 63 -7.84 36.56 -0.89
CA GLY A 63 -6.55 36.65 -0.20
C GLY A 63 -5.41 36.81 -1.18
N THR A 64 -4.18 36.79 -0.69
CA THR A 64 -2.97 36.93 -1.52
C THR A 64 -2.12 35.66 -1.55
N GLY A 65 -1.14 35.60 -2.46
CA GLY A 65 -0.11 34.56 -2.46
C GLY A 65 0.62 34.45 -1.10
N GLU A 66 0.85 35.58 -0.41
CA GLU A 66 1.42 35.61 0.94
C GLU A 66 0.50 34.92 1.96
N ASP A 67 -0.80 35.20 1.93
CA ASP A 67 -1.78 34.58 2.83
C ASP A 67 -1.85 33.06 2.60
N MET A 68 -1.86 32.64 1.33
CA MET A 68 -1.89 31.23 0.95
C MET A 68 -0.65 30.48 1.44
N VAL A 69 0.55 30.99 1.12
CA VAL A 69 1.82 30.35 1.51
C VAL A 69 1.95 30.27 3.02
N ASN A 70 1.61 31.33 3.76
CA ASN A 70 1.63 31.33 5.22
C ASN A 70 0.59 30.36 5.82
N ALA A 71 -0.61 30.28 5.24
CA ALA A 71 -1.64 29.37 5.73
C ALA A 71 -1.24 27.90 5.57
N ILE A 72 -0.64 27.56 4.42
CA ILE A 72 -0.16 26.21 4.14
C ILE A 72 1.04 25.87 5.03
N ALA A 73 2.03 26.76 5.15
CA ALA A 73 3.20 26.56 6.03
C ALA A 73 2.82 26.46 7.52
N ALA A 74 1.71 27.05 7.94
CA ALA A 74 1.20 26.90 9.30
C ALA A 74 0.47 25.57 9.55
N ALA A 75 -0.06 24.94 8.49
CA ALA A 75 -0.82 23.69 8.57
C ALA A 75 0.06 22.45 8.34
N ASP A 76 1.03 22.56 7.43
CA ASP A 76 1.96 21.49 7.07
C ASP A 76 3.25 21.59 7.91
N PRO A 77 3.47 20.72 8.91
CA PRO A 77 4.67 20.77 9.76
C PRO A 77 5.98 20.55 9.00
N ASN A 78 5.93 20.02 7.78
CA ASN A 78 7.12 19.78 6.97
C ASN A 78 7.44 20.94 6.04
N LEU A 79 6.53 21.91 5.87
CA LEU A 79 6.76 23.11 5.06
C LEU A 79 7.21 24.27 5.95
N THR A 80 8.43 24.75 5.72
CA THR A 80 8.93 25.98 6.33
C THR A 80 9.12 27.05 5.28
N VAL A 81 8.68 28.26 5.59
CA VAL A 81 8.79 29.41 4.69
C VAL A 81 9.33 30.61 5.46
N GLU A 82 10.30 31.29 4.87
CA GLU A 82 10.85 32.54 5.36
C GLU A 82 10.48 33.68 4.41
N ILE A 83 9.66 34.61 4.88
CA ILE A 83 9.28 35.82 4.17
C ILE A 83 9.89 37.02 4.90
N THR A 84 10.75 37.78 4.21
CA THR A 84 11.41 38.95 4.78
C THR A 84 10.94 40.21 4.08
N SER A 85 10.20 41.06 4.80
CA SER A 85 9.67 42.33 4.26
C SER A 85 8.87 42.16 2.95
N GLY A 86 8.05 41.10 2.86
CA GLY A 86 7.24 40.77 1.68
C GLY A 86 8.01 40.05 0.55
N PHE A 87 9.31 39.77 0.74
CA PHE A 87 10.11 38.99 -0.19
C PHE A 87 10.19 37.53 0.26
N LEU A 88 9.88 36.59 -0.65
CA LEU A 88 10.03 35.15 -0.42
C LEU A 88 11.52 34.80 -0.38
N ASN A 89 12.05 34.60 0.82
CA ASN A 89 13.48 34.39 1.01
C ASN A 89 13.85 32.91 0.89
N SER A 90 13.26 32.05 1.72
CA SER A 90 13.63 30.64 1.79
C SER A 90 12.39 29.77 1.90
N ILE A 91 12.43 28.59 1.29
CA ILE A 91 11.44 27.52 1.52
C ILE A 91 12.22 26.23 1.76
N ALA A 92 11.78 25.41 2.71
CA ALA A 92 12.18 24.02 2.80
C ALA A 92 10.95 23.13 3.00
N TYR A 93 10.95 21.98 2.33
CA TYR A 93 9.90 20.97 2.43
C TYR A 93 10.49 19.57 2.36
N GLY A 94 10.30 18.75 3.39
CA GLY A 94 10.94 17.43 3.49
C GLY A 94 12.46 17.53 3.35
N SER A 95 13.03 16.86 2.34
CA SER A 95 14.45 16.91 2.01
C SER A 95 14.87 18.07 1.10
N HIS A 96 13.92 18.86 0.59
CA HIS A 96 14.18 19.94 -0.35
C HIS A 96 14.36 21.28 0.36
N ALA A 97 15.27 22.11 -0.15
CA ALA A 97 15.49 23.45 0.38
C ALA A 97 15.97 24.40 -0.73
N GLY A 98 15.28 25.53 -0.88
CA GLY A 98 15.74 26.68 -1.66
C GLY A 98 15.98 27.86 -0.72
N ILE A 99 17.24 28.20 -0.49
CA ILE A 99 17.66 29.22 0.47
C ILE A 99 18.03 30.49 -0.28
N GLY A 100 17.33 31.59 0.01
CA GLY A 100 17.52 32.84 -0.71
C GLY A 100 18.95 33.35 -0.65
N GLY A 101 19.55 33.56 -1.82
CA GLY A 101 20.87 34.15 -1.94
C GLY A 101 21.57 33.74 -3.24
N SER A 102 22.48 34.59 -3.70
CA SER A 102 23.23 34.34 -4.94
C SER A 102 23.80 32.91 -4.99
N PRO A 103 23.60 32.15 -6.07
CA PRO A 103 23.04 32.60 -7.36
C PRO A 103 21.51 32.56 -7.47
N ASP A 104 20.81 31.80 -6.64
CA ASP A 104 19.42 31.42 -6.86
C ASP A 104 18.44 32.15 -5.94
N TYR A 105 17.25 32.45 -6.46
CA TYR A 105 16.19 33.11 -5.71
C TYR A 105 14.83 32.52 -6.08
N TRP A 106 13.83 32.78 -5.26
CA TRP A 106 12.45 32.40 -5.55
C TRP A 106 11.80 33.39 -6.51
N SER A 107 11.24 32.85 -7.60
CA SER A 107 10.34 33.52 -8.52
C SER A 107 8.90 33.13 -8.24
N THR A 108 7.95 34.00 -8.55
CA THR A 108 6.52 33.76 -8.36
C THR A 108 5.73 33.89 -9.67
N TRP A 109 4.66 33.10 -9.77
CA TRP A 109 3.92 32.87 -11.01
C TRP A 109 2.42 32.80 -10.74
N ASP A 110 1.60 33.27 -11.68
CA ASP A 110 0.13 33.12 -11.67
C ASP A 110 -0.32 32.39 -12.94
N GLY A 111 -1.40 31.61 -12.85
CA GLY A 111 -2.03 30.95 -13.99
C GLY A 111 -3.44 30.45 -13.65
N THR A 112 -4.13 29.90 -14.64
CA THR A 112 -5.37 29.14 -14.44
C THR A 112 -5.13 27.63 -14.39
N SER A 113 -3.90 27.23 -14.70
CA SER A 113 -3.38 25.88 -14.69
C SER A 113 -1.84 25.93 -14.65
N LEU A 114 -1.19 24.77 -14.57
CA LEU A 114 0.26 24.70 -14.76
C LEU A 114 0.72 25.14 -16.17
N ALA A 115 -0.10 24.96 -17.20
CA ALA A 115 0.30 25.17 -18.59
C ALA A 115 0.38 26.65 -19.02
N ASP A 116 -0.22 27.57 -18.26
CA ASP A 116 -0.34 28.98 -18.60
C ASP A 116 0.27 29.92 -17.55
N MET A 117 1.15 29.39 -16.70
CA MET A 117 1.87 30.15 -15.68
C MET A 117 2.67 31.33 -16.28
N VAL A 118 2.44 32.53 -15.76
CA VAL A 118 3.16 33.76 -16.10
C VAL A 118 3.76 34.38 -14.84
N SER A 119 4.97 34.94 -14.96
CA SER A 119 5.63 35.57 -13.81
C SER A 119 4.81 36.77 -13.33
N ASN A 120 4.66 36.90 -12.02
CA ASN A 120 3.82 37.91 -11.38
C ASN A 120 4.63 38.91 -10.53
N MET A 121 3.92 39.76 -9.79
CA MET A 121 4.51 40.84 -8.98
C MET A 121 4.94 40.41 -7.56
N GLY A 122 4.99 39.11 -7.27
CA GLY A 122 5.36 38.60 -5.95
C GLY A 122 4.17 38.08 -5.14
N LEU A 123 4.42 37.87 -3.84
CA LEU A 123 3.45 37.32 -2.90
C LEU A 123 2.20 38.20 -2.68
N SER A 124 2.23 39.48 -3.07
CA SER A 124 1.06 40.36 -2.97
C SER A 124 0.01 40.15 -4.07
N ALA A 125 0.21 39.19 -4.99
CA ALA A 125 -0.79 38.87 -6.01
C ALA A 125 -2.10 38.42 -5.34
N GLU A 126 -3.23 38.98 -5.77
CA GLU A 126 -4.56 38.60 -5.29
C GLU A 126 -5.01 37.31 -5.96
N LEU A 127 -5.57 36.40 -5.17
CA LEU A 127 -6.04 35.09 -5.63
C LEU A 127 -7.56 35.10 -5.80
N GLY A 128 -8.00 34.70 -6.99
CA GLY A 128 -9.37 34.38 -7.34
C GLY A 128 -9.67 32.88 -7.29
N ASN A 129 -10.95 32.54 -7.43
CA ASN A 129 -11.41 31.16 -7.43
C ASN A 129 -10.91 30.38 -8.66
N GLY A 130 -10.19 29.30 -8.40
CA GLY A 130 -9.60 28.40 -9.40
C GLY A 130 -8.17 28.78 -9.81
N ASP A 131 -7.61 29.85 -9.24
CA ASP A 131 -6.28 30.33 -9.61
C ASP A 131 -5.17 29.38 -9.15
N TRP A 132 -4.09 29.37 -9.91
CA TRP A 132 -2.84 28.68 -9.58
C TRP A 132 -1.76 29.70 -9.32
N PHE A 133 -1.05 29.53 -8.21
CA PHE A 133 0.08 30.37 -7.82
C PHE A 133 1.32 29.49 -7.66
N GLY A 134 2.40 29.89 -8.32
CA GLY A 134 3.65 29.15 -8.39
C GLY A 134 4.78 29.84 -7.65
N CYS A 135 5.63 29.07 -6.99
CA CYS A 135 6.95 29.45 -6.49
C CYS A 135 7.98 28.56 -7.19
N SER A 136 9.00 29.14 -7.82
CA SER A 136 10.06 28.37 -8.51
C SER A 136 11.44 28.93 -8.16
N TYR A 137 12.35 28.06 -7.74
CA TYR A 137 13.70 28.43 -7.30
C TYR A 137 14.69 28.40 -8.47
N THR A 138 15.33 29.51 -8.82
CA THR A 138 16.17 29.58 -10.04
C THR A 138 17.17 30.74 -9.99
N ASP A 139 18.19 30.68 -10.85
CA ASP A 139 19.16 31.76 -11.10
C ASP A 139 18.62 32.87 -12.04
N PHE A 140 17.38 32.74 -12.51
CA PHE A 140 16.73 33.63 -13.48
C PHE A 140 17.40 33.67 -14.86
N ASN A 141 18.18 32.65 -15.22
CA ASN A 141 18.90 32.59 -16.50
C ASN A 141 18.70 31.24 -17.25
N PRO A 142 17.53 31.01 -17.86
CA PRO A 142 16.33 31.88 -17.86
C PRO A 142 15.47 31.66 -16.60
N ALA A 143 14.53 32.57 -16.34
CA ALA A 143 13.49 32.32 -15.34
C ALA A 143 12.68 31.07 -15.71
N LEU A 144 12.59 30.13 -14.79
CA LEU A 144 11.88 28.86 -14.94
C LEU A 144 10.57 28.92 -14.16
N ASN A 145 9.45 28.62 -14.81
CA ASN A 145 8.18 28.39 -14.12
C ASN A 145 8.19 27.01 -13.43
N PRO A 146 7.27 26.77 -12.49
CA PRO A 146 7.16 25.45 -11.87
C PRO A 146 6.93 24.35 -12.91
N THR A 147 7.59 23.22 -12.68
CA THR A 147 7.43 21.96 -13.39
C THR A 147 6.25 21.15 -12.83
N GLU A 148 5.93 20.03 -13.47
CA GLU A 148 4.82 19.17 -13.07
C GLU A 148 4.94 18.71 -11.61
N PRO A 149 3.99 19.08 -10.74
CA PRO A 149 4.10 18.77 -9.33
C PRO A 149 3.56 17.39 -8.99
N ILE A 150 3.99 16.90 -7.84
CA ILE A 150 3.36 15.81 -7.13
C ILE A 150 2.41 16.42 -6.08
N ALA A 151 1.23 15.84 -5.89
CA ALA A 151 0.35 16.29 -4.82
C ALA A 151 1.01 16.10 -3.45
N ALA A 152 1.04 17.15 -2.64
CA ALA A 152 1.40 17.04 -1.24
C ALA A 152 0.34 16.22 -0.48
N PHE A 153 0.80 15.34 0.40
CA PHE A 153 -0.08 14.54 1.24
C PHE A 153 -0.41 15.28 2.53
N ASP A 154 -1.59 15.03 3.09
CA ASP A 154 -1.91 15.45 4.45
C ASP A 154 -1.01 14.67 5.43
N PRO A 155 -0.10 15.33 6.17
CA PRO A 155 0.78 14.65 7.12
C PRO A 155 0.01 13.90 8.20
N PHE A 156 -1.24 14.31 8.47
CA PHE A 156 -2.09 13.71 9.49
C PHE A 156 -3.16 12.79 8.89
N GLY A 157 -3.15 12.55 7.58
CA GLY A 157 -4.13 11.70 6.89
C GLY A 157 -4.11 10.25 7.36
N PHE A 158 -3.00 9.79 7.91
CA PHE A 158 -2.88 8.51 8.62
C PHE A 158 -1.77 8.59 9.66
N THR A 159 -2.05 8.11 10.86
CA THR A 159 -1.11 8.12 12.00
C THR A 159 -1.05 6.75 12.67
N ALA A 160 -0.10 6.57 13.59
CA ALA A 160 -0.05 5.36 14.43
C ALA A 160 -1.36 5.11 15.21
N ALA A 161 -2.18 6.13 15.48
CA ALA A 161 -3.46 5.98 16.16
C ALA A 161 -4.53 5.28 15.29
N ASP A 162 -4.37 5.35 13.97
CA ASP A 162 -5.30 4.73 13.01
C ASP A 162 -4.99 3.25 12.78
N VAL A 163 -3.79 2.81 13.18
CA VAL A 163 -3.34 1.42 13.04
C VAL A 163 -4.12 0.50 13.98
N THR A 164 -4.83 -0.46 13.40
CA THR A 164 -5.66 -1.43 14.13
C THR A 164 -4.96 -2.74 14.45
N PHE A 165 -3.80 -3.01 13.85
CA PHE A 165 -3.09 -4.27 14.00
C PHE A 165 -1.61 -4.05 14.28
N TRP A 166 -1.18 -4.47 15.46
CA TRP A 166 0.18 -4.30 15.99
C TRP A 166 0.85 -5.66 16.20
N VAL A 167 2.08 -5.79 15.70
CA VAL A 167 2.91 -6.99 15.81
C VAL A 167 4.13 -6.69 16.67
N GLY A 168 4.63 -7.68 17.41
CA GLY A 168 5.84 -7.56 18.22
C GLY A 168 5.59 -7.03 19.63
N THR A 169 6.68 -6.69 20.32
CA THR A 169 6.67 -6.17 21.69
C THR A 169 7.84 -5.22 21.90
N GLY A 170 7.66 -4.20 22.72
CA GLY A 170 8.74 -3.29 23.12
C GLY A 170 8.23 -1.89 23.39
N THR A 171 9.15 -0.94 23.57
CA THR A 171 8.83 0.47 23.84
C THR A 171 8.85 1.35 22.60
N ASP A 172 9.53 0.90 21.56
CA ASP A 172 9.65 1.63 20.30
C ASP A 172 8.60 1.13 19.30
N THR A 173 8.14 2.02 18.43
CA THR A 173 7.07 1.75 17.47
C THR A 173 7.45 2.24 16.09
N THR A 174 7.06 1.53 15.04
CA THR A 174 7.13 2.00 13.65
C THR A 174 5.88 1.50 12.92
N VAL A 175 5.36 2.31 12.01
CA VAL A 175 4.25 1.90 11.14
C VAL A 175 4.82 1.45 9.80
N LEU A 176 4.56 0.21 9.42
CA LEU A 176 4.81 -0.29 8.07
C LEU A 176 3.67 0.19 7.16
N VAL A 177 4.01 0.77 6.01
CA VAL A 177 3.09 1.09 4.91
C VAL A 177 3.49 0.28 3.69
N VAL A 178 2.57 -0.47 3.10
CA VAL A 178 2.79 -1.21 1.85
C VAL A 178 1.80 -0.74 0.81
N ASP A 179 2.31 -0.11 -0.25
CA ASP A 179 1.53 0.37 -1.38
C ASP A 179 1.80 -0.46 -2.63
N PHE A 180 0.78 -1.19 -3.07
CA PHE A 180 0.84 -2.05 -4.24
C PHE A 180 0.80 -1.27 -5.56
N GLN A 181 0.37 0.00 -5.55
CA GLN A 181 0.27 0.85 -6.75
C GLN A 181 -0.42 0.14 -7.93
N ASP A 182 -1.39 -0.72 -7.63
CA ASP A 182 -2.02 -1.63 -8.58
C ASP A 182 -3.20 -0.98 -9.35
N GLY A 183 -3.38 0.33 -9.16
CA GLY A 183 -4.45 1.12 -9.76
C GLY A 183 -5.82 0.87 -9.14
N THR A 184 -5.91 0.05 -8.09
CA THR A 184 -7.14 -0.05 -7.29
C THR A 184 -7.25 1.17 -6.37
N GLY A 185 -8.47 1.63 -6.08
CA GLY A 185 -8.68 2.78 -5.19
C GLY A 185 -8.29 2.55 -3.72
N ALA A 186 -7.88 1.32 -3.35
CA ALA A 186 -7.45 0.93 -2.02
C ALA A 186 -6.25 -0.03 -2.15
N SER A 187 -5.10 0.50 -2.56
CA SER A 187 -3.87 -0.27 -2.82
C SER A 187 -2.80 -0.12 -1.74
N SER A 188 -3.01 0.74 -0.73
CA SER A 188 -2.04 1.03 0.33
C SER A 188 -2.57 0.57 1.69
N PHE A 189 -1.75 -0.17 2.44
CA PHE A 189 -2.11 -0.80 3.70
C PHE A 189 -1.06 -0.59 4.78
N ALA A 190 -1.48 -0.51 6.04
CA ALA A 190 -0.58 -0.23 7.16
C ALA A 190 -0.70 -1.19 8.34
N TRP A 191 0.45 -1.57 8.89
CA TRP A 191 0.61 -2.38 10.09
C TRP A 191 1.46 -1.64 11.12
N GLY A 192 1.21 -1.88 12.39
CA GLY A 192 2.04 -1.39 13.47
C GLY A 192 3.05 -2.42 13.91
N TYR A 193 4.25 -1.98 14.25
CA TYR A 193 5.31 -2.85 14.74
C TYR A 193 5.92 -2.30 16.03
N LEU A 194 5.99 -3.14 17.06
CA LEU A 194 6.55 -2.84 18.39
C LEU A 194 7.89 -3.55 18.56
N TYR A 195 8.91 -2.82 18.99
CA TYR A 195 10.27 -3.36 19.13
C TYR A 195 11.09 -2.67 20.23
N SER A 196 12.31 -3.16 20.44
CA SER A 196 13.28 -2.56 21.36
C SER A 196 14.68 -2.66 20.79
N GLY A 197 15.44 -1.57 20.91
CA GLY A 197 16.80 -1.52 20.38
C GLY A 197 16.81 -1.39 18.87
N VAL A 198 17.91 -1.80 18.23
CA VAL A 198 18.08 -1.66 16.78
C VAL A 198 17.41 -2.82 16.06
N VAL A 199 16.43 -2.50 15.22
CA VAL A 199 15.73 -3.46 14.35
C VAL A 199 15.74 -2.92 12.92
N THR A 200 15.86 -3.80 11.94
CA THR A 200 15.82 -3.44 10.51
C THR A 200 14.42 -3.64 9.91
N ALA A 201 14.15 -2.97 8.80
CA ALA A 201 12.93 -3.16 8.04
C ALA A 201 12.72 -4.60 7.56
N GLU A 202 13.80 -5.32 7.21
CA GLU A 202 13.71 -6.74 6.86
C GLU A 202 13.14 -7.57 8.02
N THR A 203 13.53 -7.29 9.26
CA THR A 203 13.04 -8.01 10.44
C THR A 203 11.57 -7.71 10.67
N MET A 204 11.17 -6.44 10.63
CA MET A 204 9.76 -6.03 10.76
C MET A 204 8.85 -6.69 9.73
N LEU A 205 9.24 -6.69 8.45
CA LEU A 205 8.45 -7.31 7.39
C LEU A 205 8.25 -8.82 7.61
N ASN A 206 9.32 -9.53 7.99
CA ASN A 206 9.25 -10.97 8.26
C ASN A 206 8.41 -11.28 9.51
N ASP A 207 8.51 -10.47 10.56
CA ASP A 207 7.71 -10.64 11.78
C ASP A 207 6.22 -10.39 11.51
N ILE A 208 5.89 -9.36 10.73
CA ILE A 208 4.50 -9.08 10.34
C ILE A 208 3.95 -10.20 9.47
N ALA A 209 4.72 -10.69 8.49
CA ALA A 209 4.32 -11.82 7.65
C ALA A 209 4.15 -13.14 8.45
N ALA A 210 4.87 -13.29 9.56
CA ALA A 210 4.66 -14.43 10.46
C ALA A 210 3.38 -14.29 11.32
N ALA A 211 2.95 -13.05 11.60
CA ALA A 211 1.79 -12.76 12.43
C ALA A 211 0.47 -12.64 11.64
N ASP A 212 0.55 -12.22 10.37
CA ASP A 212 -0.58 -12.01 9.48
C ASP A 212 -0.61 -13.06 8.37
N PRO A 213 -1.54 -14.03 8.40
CA PRO A 213 -1.59 -15.08 7.39
C PRO A 213 -1.97 -14.58 5.98
N GLU A 214 -2.55 -13.38 5.87
CA GLU A 214 -2.89 -12.79 4.57
C GLU A 214 -1.74 -11.97 3.99
N PHE A 215 -0.73 -11.62 4.80
CA PHE A 215 0.45 -10.87 4.38
C PHE A 215 1.65 -11.80 4.20
N ALA A 216 2.22 -11.82 3.00
CA ALA A 216 3.43 -12.58 2.73
C ALA A 216 4.48 -11.70 2.04
N VAL A 217 5.75 -11.95 2.38
CA VAL A 217 6.89 -11.26 1.80
C VAL A 217 7.96 -12.26 1.38
N VAL A 218 8.69 -11.95 0.33
CA VAL A 218 9.92 -12.64 -0.07
C VAL A 218 11.05 -11.63 -0.01
N THR A 219 12.01 -11.83 0.90
CA THR A 219 13.23 -11.01 0.97
C THR A 219 14.42 -11.82 0.45
N THR A 220 15.33 -11.18 -0.28
CA THR A 220 16.54 -11.84 -0.80
C THR A 220 17.70 -10.86 -0.82
N GLY A 221 18.74 -11.14 -0.02
CA GLY A 221 19.96 -10.34 0.00
C GLY A 221 19.75 -8.87 0.37
N GLY A 222 18.78 -8.58 1.24
CA GLY A 222 18.41 -7.21 1.66
C GLY A 222 17.45 -6.48 0.70
N PHE A 223 17.01 -7.13 -0.38
CA PHE A 223 15.99 -6.61 -1.29
C PHE A 223 14.62 -7.22 -1.00
N LEU A 224 13.58 -6.41 -1.20
CA LEU A 224 12.19 -6.84 -1.19
C LEU A 224 11.82 -7.39 -2.59
N GLY A 225 11.51 -8.67 -2.66
CA GLY A 225 11.16 -9.38 -3.89
C GLY A 225 9.66 -9.32 -4.13
N ASP A 226 8.92 -10.20 -3.48
CA ASP A 226 7.46 -10.30 -3.64
C ASP A 226 6.77 -9.84 -2.37
N VAL A 227 5.63 -9.18 -2.51
CA VAL A 227 4.70 -8.91 -1.41
C VAL A 227 3.29 -9.26 -1.86
N THR A 228 2.52 -9.91 -0.99
CA THR A 228 1.10 -10.16 -1.20
C THR A 228 0.31 -9.79 0.04
N TYR A 229 -0.88 -9.22 -0.15
CA TYR A 229 -1.84 -8.99 0.93
C TYR A 229 -3.27 -9.21 0.44
N GLY A 230 -3.94 -10.26 0.93
CA GLY A 230 -5.28 -10.62 0.48
C GLY A 230 -5.35 -10.79 -1.05
N ALA A 231 -6.05 -9.88 -1.75
CA ALA A 231 -6.17 -9.90 -3.21
C ALA A 231 -5.04 -9.15 -3.95
N HIS A 232 -4.17 -8.44 -3.22
CA HIS A 232 -3.12 -7.60 -3.78
C HIS A 232 -1.81 -8.38 -3.89
N ALA A 233 -1.06 -8.12 -4.97
CA ALA A 233 0.23 -8.75 -5.21
C ALA A 233 1.14 -7.82 -6.01
N GLY A 234 2.35 -7.60 -5.49
CA GLY A 234 3.46 -7.00 -6.23
C GLY A 234 4.60 -8.00 -6.30
N ILE A 235 4.82 -8.55 -7.51
CA ILE A 235 5.82 -9.58 -7.75
C ILE A 235 7.07 -8.91 -8.30
N GLY A 236 8.20 -9.09 -7.63
CA GLY A 236 9.44 -8.42 -7.97
C GLY A 236 9.99 -8.92 -9.30
N GLY A 237 10.17 -8.00 -10.25
CA GLY A 237 10.77 -8.30 -11.55
C GLY A 237 10.30 -7.36 -12.63
N SER A 238 11.09 -7.26 -13.71
CA SER A 238 10.82 -6.34 -14.81
C SER A 238 9.34 -6.40 -15.29
N PRO A 239 8.62 -5.27 -15.34
CA PRO A 239 9.13 -3.90 -15.21
C PRO A 239 9.21 -3.34 -13.77
N ASN A 240 8.50 -3.93 -12.81
CA ASN A 240 8.26 -3.28 -11.51
C ASN A 240 8.99 -3.97 -10.35
N TYR A 241 9.45 -3.15 -9.41
CA TYR A 241 10.17 -3.57 -8.22
C TYR A 241 9.65 -2.81 -7.00
N TRP A 242 10.02 -3.28 -5.81
CA TRP A 242 9.69 -2.59 -4.57
C TRP A 242 10.74 -1.54 -4.23
N SER A 243 10.30 -0.29 -4.20
CA SER A 243 11.02 0.82 -3.57
C SER A 243 10.73 0.84 -2.06
N THR A 244 11.65 1.41 -1.28
CA THR A 244 11.51 1.50 0.17
C THR A 244 11.75 2.93 0.63
N TRP A 245 11.03 3.37 1.67
CA TRP A 245 10.93 4.77 2.08
C TRP A 245 10.88 4.90 3.60
N SER A 246 11.35 6.01 4.13
CA SER A 246 11.18 6.38 5.54
C SER A 246 10.59 7.78 5.63
N GLY A 247 9.74 8.05 6.61
CA GLY A 247 9.18 9.38 6.85
C GLY A 247 8.72 9.49 8.31
N THR A 248 8.69 10.70 8.86
CA THR A 248 8.08 10.91 10.19
C THR A 248 6.56 11.00 10.09
N ASP A 249 6.05 11.27 8.89
CA ASP A 249 4.63 11.27 8.53
C ASP A 249 4.46 11.03 7.01
N LEU A 250 3.22 11.09 6.52
CA LEU A 250 2.92 10.79 5.11
C LEU A 250 3.51 11.81 4.12
N SER A 251 3.81 13.02 4.55
CA SER A 251 4.16 14.13 3.65
C SER A 251 5.66 14.23 3.36
N ASN A 252 6.52 13.53 4.12
CA ASN A 252 7.97 13.69 4.08
C ASN A 252 8.78 12.40 3.82
N TRP A 253 8.29 11.56 2.89
CA TRP A 253 8.98 10.35 2.47
C TRP A 253 10.38 10.63 1.89
N SER A 254 11.37 9.87 2.35
CA SER A 254 12.73 9.80 1.81
C SER A 254 13.04 8.38 1.38
N MET A 255 13.57 8.20 0.16
CA MET A 255 13.90 6.88 -0.37
C MET A 255 15.07 6.24 0.42
N ASN A 256 14.94 4.95 0.71
CA ASN A 256 15.92 4.14 1.41
C ASN A 256 16.83 3.37 0.42
N LEU A 257 17.95 2.85 0.93
CA LEU A 257 18.85 1.97 0.19
C LEU A 257 18.41 0.49 0.16
N GLY A 258 17.33 0.14 0.86
CA GLY A 258 16.75 -1.21 0.91
C GLY A 258 16.30 -1.63 2.31
N LEU A 259 16.09 -2.93 2.52
CA LEU A 259 15.53 -3.47 3.78
C LEU A 259 16.51 -3.51 4.96
N GLY A 260 17.78 -3.19 4.71
CA GLY A 260 18.79 -3.02 5.76
C GLY A 260 18.63 -1.74 6.56
N THR A 261 17.72 -0.83 6.17
CA THR A 261 17.42 0.39 6.92
C THR A 261 16.97 0.06 8.34
N GLU A 262 17.59 0.74 9.31
CA GLU A 262 17.22 0.66 10.72
C GLU A 262 15.93 1.46 10.96
N LEU A 263 15.05 0.91 11.78
CA LEU A 263 13.78 1.54 12.13
C LEU A 263 14.02 2.65 13.15
N SER A 264 13.20 3.69 13.05
CA SER A 264 13.19 4.82 13.97
C SER A 264 11.87 4.88 14.72
N ASN A 265 11.94 5.16 16.02
CA ASN A 265 10.78 5.16 16.90
C ASN A 265 9.84 6.32 16.56
N GLY A 266 8.58 5.99 16.25
CA GLY A 266 7.51 6.92 15.90
C GLY A 266 7.31 7.09 14.40
N ASP A 267 8.25 6.60 13.58
CA ASP A 267 8.29 6.87 12.15
C ASP A 267 7.45 5.88 11.33
N LEU A 268 7.30 6.19 10.05
CA LEU A 268 6.77 5.34 9.01
C LEU A 268 7.91 4.68 8.24
N PHE A 269 7.75 3.41 7.91
CA PHE A 269 8.56 2.72 6.90
C PHE A 269 7.66 2.27 5.76
N GLY A 270 7.96 2.72 4.55
CA GLY A 270 7.16 2.50 3.36
C GLY A 270 7.78 1.49 2.40
N CYS A 271 6.93 0.68 1.77
CA CYS A 271 7.24 -0.13 0.61
C CYS A 271 6.27 0.29 -0.50
N SER A 272 6.77 0.59 -1.70
CA SER A 272 5.92 0.99 -2.83
C SER A 272 6.35 0.30 -4.11
N TYR A 273 5.39 -0.28 -4.84
CA TYR A 273 5.63 -1.04 -6.07
C TYR A 273 5.68 -0.10 -7.28
N THR A 274 6.80 -0.07 -8.00
CA THR A 274 7.08 0.97 -9.02
C THR A 274 8.08 0.50 -10.06
N ASP A 275 8.15 1.16 -11.22
CA ASP A 275 9.10 0.90 -12.29
C ASP A 275 10.40 1.73 -12.16
N PHE A 276 10.52 2.56 -11.12
CA PHE A 276 11.64 3.49 -10.91
C PHE A 276 11.78 4.55 -12.01
N SER A 277 10.67 4.94 -12.66
CA SER A 277 10.66 5.97 -13.71
C SER A 277 9.52 7.00 -13.55
N PRO A 278 9.47 7.78 -12.45
CA PRO A 278 10.35 7.75 -11.28
C PRO A 278 9.85 6.76 -10.21
N ALA A 279 10.64 6.55 -9.16
CA ALA A 279 10.19 5.75 -8.02
C ALA A 279 9.00 6.44 -7.34
N LEU A 280 7.89 5.73 -7.19
CA LEU A 280 6.68 6.26 -6.56
C LEU A 280 6.73 6.07 -5.05
N ARG A 281 6.49 7.14 -4.29
CA ARG A 281 6.30 7.07 -2.84
C ARG A 281 4.97 6.39 -2.45
N PRO A 282 4.85 5.81 -1.25
CA PRO A 282 3.60 5.24 -0.77
C PRO A 282 2.52 6.32 -0.63
N GLY A 283 1.29 5.99 -1.06
CA GLY A 283 0.09 6.79 -0.81
C GLY A 283 -0.50 6.56 0.58
N THR A 284 -1.57 7.30 0.89
CA THR A 284 -2.28 7.22 2.18
C THR A 284 -2.83 5.80 2.39
N PRO A 285 -2.41 5.08 3.45
CA PRO A 285 -2.83 3.71 3.67
C PRO A 285 -4.18 3.59 4.35
N LEU A 286 -4.77 2.41 4.21
CA LEU A 286 -5.80 1.90 5.11
C LEU A 286 -5.14 1.03 6.18
N ALA A 287 -5.70 1.02 7.39
CA ALA A 287 -5.23 0.10 8.41
C ALA A 287 -5.46 -1.36 7.98
N ALA A 288 -4.41 -2.18 8.06
CA ALA A 288 -4.51 -3.60 7.82
C ALA A 288 -5.51 -4.23 8.80
N SER A 289 -6.41 -5.02 8.25
CA SER A 289 -7.52 -5.62 8.97
C SER A 289 -7.25 -7.10 9.19
N PHE A 290 -7.52 -7.58 10.40
CA PHE A 290 -7.56 -9.01 10.65
C PHE A 290 -8.91 -9.56 10.17
N THR A 291 -8.90 -10.56 9.29
CA THR A 291 -10.08 -11.43 9.13
C THR A 291 -9.89 -12.60 10.09
N THR A 292 -10.42 -12.52 11.31
CA THR A 292 -10.65 -13.74 12.11
C THR A 292 -11.81 -14.52 11.51
N GLY A 293 -11.65 -14.95 10.27
CA GLY A 293 -12.42 -16.03 9.72
C GLY A 293 -11.86 -17.30 10.35
N MET A 294 -12.56 -17.84 11.36
CA MET A 294 -12.50 -19.29 11.47
C MET A 294 -12.99 -19.79 10.13
N HIS A 295 -12.10 -20.38 9.32
CA HIS A 295 -12.58 -21.28 8.30
C HIS A 295 -13.43 -22.28 9.07
N GLU A 296 -14.75 -22.22 8.91
CA GLU A 296 -15.62 -23.23 9.50
C GLU A 296 -15.12 -24.53 8.90
N ALA A 297 -14.38 -25.32 9.69
CA ALA A 297 -14.22 -26.71 9.41
C ALA A 297 -15.64 -27.27 9.56
N THR A 298 -16.44 -27.18 8.49
CA THR A 298 -17.75 -27.83 8.44
C THR A 298 -17.43 -29.29 8.67
N ALA A 299 -17.62 -29.75 9.90
CA ALA A 299 -17.41 -31.14 10.25
C ALA A 299 -18.20 -31.94 9.23
N ALA A 300 -17.51 -32.80 8.46
CA ALA A 300 -18.13 -33.51 7.36
C ALA A 300 -19.44 -34.14 7.85
N HIS A 301 -20.53 -33.91 7.12
CA HIS A 301 -21.83 -34.37 7.57
C HIS A 301 -21.89 -35.89 7.36
N VAL A 302 -21.71 -36.64 8.45
CA VAL A 302 -21.78 -38.11 8.43
C VAL A 302 -23.18 -38.57 8.80
N GLN A 303 -23.85 -39.20 7.84
CA GLN A 303 -25.11 -39.93 8.01
C GLN A 303 -24.83 -41.42 8.13
N VAL A 304 -25.51 -42.06 9.08
CA VAL A 304 -25.38 -43.50 9.33
C VAL A 304 -26.76 -44.13 9.43
N TRP A 305 -27.01 -45.18 8.65
CA TRP A 305 -28.30 -45.88 8.64
C TRP A 305 -28.18 -47.33 8.15
N PRO A 306 -29.11 -48.23 8.50
CA PRO A 306 -30.17 -48.03 9.48
C PRO A 306 -29.61 -47.96 10.90
N GLN A 307 -30.42 -47.44 11.83
CA GLN A 307 -30.10 -47.40 13.25
C GLN A 307 -31.38 -47.77 14.03
N PRO A 308 -31.46 -48.96 14.66
CA PRO A 308 -30.45 -50.05 14.70
C PRO A 308 -30.19 -50.77 13.37
N ALA A 309 -29.06 -51.49 13.27
CA ALA A 309 -28.67 -52.31 12.12
C ALA A 309 -28.49 -53.79 12.49
N THR A 310 -28.84 -54.69 11.56
CA THR A 310 -28.69 -56.15 11.72
C THR A 310 -27.68 -56.73 10.74
N ASP A 311 -27.80 -56.39 9.44
CA ASP A 311 -26.92 -56.94 8.41
C ASP A 311 -25.76 -56.01 8.03
N ALA A 312 -26.07 -54.74 7.78
CA ALA A 312 -25.10 -53.76 7.34
C ALA A 312 -25.43 -52.37 7.87
N VAL A 313 -24.39 -51.55 8.03
CA VAL A 313 -24.47 -50.12 8.30
C VAL A 313 -23.97 -49.36 7.09
N ASN A 314 -24.79 -48.45 6.56
CA ASN A 314 -24.43 -47.54 5.49
C ASN A 314 -23.91 -46.23 6.08
N VAL A 315 -22.81 -45.74 5.53
CA VAL A 315 -22.15 -44.50 5.91
C VAL A 315 -22.07 -43.61 4.67
N SER A 316 -22.60 -42.39 4.77
CA SER A 316 -22.37 -41.34 3.79
C SER A 316 -21.71 -40.14 4.48
N THR A 317 -20.73 -39.55 3.81
CA THR A 317 -19.97 -38.41 4.29
C THR A 317 -19.84 -37.38 3.17
N THR A 318 -19.89 -36.10 3.52
CA THR A 318 -19.61 -35.01 2.60
C THR A 318 -18.11 -34.68 2.50
N ALA A 319 -17.26 -35.41 3.25
CA ALA A 319 -15.80 -35.23 3.17
C ALA A 319 -15.27 -35.63 1.78
N PRO A 320 -14.35 -34.84 1.19
CA PRO A 320 -13.76 -35.16 -0.10
C PRO A 320 -12.83 -36.38 -0.01
N GLY A 321 -12.78 -37.19 -1.06
CA GLY A 321 -11.88 -38.35 -1.16
C GLY A 321 -12.31 -39.57 -0.33
N GLN A 322 -11.44 -40.59 -0.32
CA GLN A 322 -11.65 -41.79 0.51
C GLN A 322 -11.25 -41.49 1.96
N GLN A 323 -12.17 -41.74 2.88
CA GLN A 323 -12.00 -41.48 4.31
C GLN A 323 -11.83 -42.78 5.08
N PRO A 324 -10.90 -42.84 6.06
CA PRO A 324 -10.76 -44.02 6.91
C PRO A 324 -12.02 -44.21 7.74
N VAL A 325 -12.52 -45.45 7.80
CA VAL A 325 -13.65 -45.84 8.65
C VAL A 325 -13.20 -46.88 9.66
N ALA A 326 -13.60 -46.71 10.92
CA ALA A 326 -13.36 -47.70 11.96
C ALA A 326 -14.57 -47.83 12.88
N ILE A 327 -14.84 -49.03 13.40
CA ILE A 327 -15.85 -49.26 14.43
C ILE A 327 -15.13 -49.74 15.68
N HIS A 328 -15.49 -49.17 16.82
CA HIS A 328 -14.96 -49.54 18.14
C HIS A 328 -16.10 -50.01 19.04
N ASP A 329 -15.81 -50.99 19.90
CA ASP A 329 -16.72 -51.36 21.00
C ASP A 329 -16.64 -50.36 22.17
N LEU A 330 -17.43 -50.59 23.21
CA LEU A 330 -17.47 -49.71 24.40
C LEU A 330 -16.19 -49.71 25.24
N THR A 331 -15.30 -50.70 25.05
CA THR A 331 -13.97 -50.72 25.69
C THR A 331 -12.94 -49.91 24.91
N GLY A 332 -13.33 -49.40 23.72
CA GLY A 332 -12.45 -48.69 22.80
C GLY A 332 -11.67 -49.64 21.88
N ALA A 333 -11.91 -50.95 21.93
CA ALA A 333 -11.25 -51.90 21.05
C ALA A 333 -11.82 -51.78 19.63
N ARG A 334 -10.93 -51.69 18.63
CA ARG A 334 -11.32 -51.58 17.21
C ARG A 334 -11.78 -52.95 16.69
N VAL A 335 -13.05 -53.03 16.31
CA VAL A 335 -13.71 -54.26 15.80
C VAL A 335 -13.86 -54.26 14.27
N TYR A 336 -13.71 -53.11 13.63
CA TYR A 336 -13.71 -52.98 12.16
C TYR A 336 -12.76 -51.86 11.70
N GLN A 337 -12.18 -52.02 10.51
CA GLN A 337 -11.39 -51.00 9.82
C GLN A 337 -11.59 -51.10 8.30
N GLY A 338 -11.77 -49.96 7.63
CA GLY A 338 -11.94 -49.85 6.19
C GLY A 338 -11.75 -48.43 5.70
N GLN A 339 -12.21 -48.16 4.47
CA GLN A 339 -12.21 -46.84 3.83
C GLN A 339 -13.58 -46.59 3.20
N THR A 340 -13.99 -45.34 3.08
CA THR A 340 -15.19 -45.00 2.31
C THR A 340 -14.95 -45.23 0.81
N SER A 341 -15.99 -45.65 0.11
CA SER A 341 -15.97 -45.84 -1.34
C SER A 341 -17.23 -45.23 -1.96
N GLY A 342 -17.06 -44.24 -2.84
CA GLY A 342 -18.18 -43.54 -3.49
C GLY A 342 -19.05 -42.75 -2.50
N SER A 343 -20.29 -42.46 -2.89
CA SER A 343 -21.21 -41.61 -2.12
C SER A 343 -21.80 -42.28 -0.87
N VAL A 344 -21.84 -43.62 -0.85
CA VAL A 344 -22.34 -44.44 0.28
C VAL A 344 -21.46 -45.68 0.41
N THR A 345 -20.94 -45.91 1.61
CA THR A 345 -20.15 -47.10 1.98
C THR A 345 -20.98 -48.02 2.84
N SER A 346 -21.16 -49.27 2.42
CA SER A 346 -21.88 -50.28 3.20
C SER A 346 -20.91 -51.18 3.94
N ILE A 347 -21.09 -51.33 5.25
CA ILE A 347 -20.22 -52.10 6.14
C ILE A 347 -21.02 -53.26 6.69
N ASP A 348 -20.56 -54.49 6.46
CA ASP A 348 -21.16 -55.71 7.03
C ASP A 348 -20.90 -55.77 8.53
N VAL A 349 -21.97 -55.89 9.32
CA VAL A 349 -21.93 -55.92 10.79
C VAL A 349 -22.43 -57.24 11.38
N ARG A 350 -22.75 -58.24 10.56
CA ARG A 350 -23.29 -59.54 11.02
C ARG A 350 -22.35 -60.31 11.95
N ALA A 351 -21.06 -60.03 11.86
CA ALA A 351 -20.04 -60.64 12.72
C ALA A 351 -19.91 -59.96 14.10
N LEU A 352 -20.56 -58.81 14.30
CA LEU A 352 -20.53 -58.07 15.56
C LEU A 352 -21.65 -58.56 16.48
N ALA A 353 -21.37 -58.65 17.77
CA ALA A 353 -22.39 -58.99 18.77
C ALA A 353 -23.42 -57.84 18.90
N PRO A 354 -24.69 -58.12 19.26
CA PRO A 354 -25.66 -57.07 19.53
C PRO A 354 -25.18 -56.13 20.64
N GLY A 355 -25.23 -54.82 20.41
CA GLY A 355 -24.68 -53.85 21.35
C GLY A 355 -24.49 -52.43 20.79
N LEU A 356 -23.92 -51.56 21.62
CA LEU A 356 -23.58 -50.18 21.26
C LEU A 356 -22.14 -50.10 20.77
N TYR A 357 -21.91 -49.40 19.67
CA TYR A 357 -20.59 -49.20 19.08
C TYR A 357 -20.38 -47.74 18.68
N VAL A 358 -19.11 -47.35 18.52
CA VAL A 358 -18.72 -46.04 18.03
C VAL A 358 -18.07 -46.18 16.66
N LEU A 359 -18.73 -45.64 15.63
CA LEU A 359 -18.21 -45.50 14.29
C LEU A 359 -17.42 -44.19 14.16
N HIS A 360 -16.19 -44.29 13.68
CA HIS A 360 -15.34 -43.15 13.32
C HIS A 360 -15.20 -43.09 11.80
N THR A 361 -15.35 -41.91 11.22
CA THR A 361 -14.96 -41.64 9.83
C THR A 361 -14.35 -40.23 9.72
N GLY A 362 -13.10 -40.15 9.27
CA GLY A 362 -12.29 -38.94 9.45
C GLY A 362 -12.23 -38.51 10.93
N GLU A 363 -12.58 -37.26 11.22
CA GLU A 363 -12.65 -36.72 12.59
C GLU A 363 -14.02 -36.93 13.28
N VAL A 364 -15.02 -37.46 12.56
CA VAL A 364 -16.40 -37.54 13.03
C VAL A 364 -16.67 -38.88 13.71
N LYS A 365 -17.35 -38.82 14.86
CA LYS A 365 -17.79 -39.99 15.63
C LYS A 365 -19.31 -40.09 15.65
N ARG A 366 -19.84 -41.28 15.41
CA ARG A 366 -21.28 -41.59 15.48
C ARG A 366 -21.52 -42.86 16.29
N THR A 367 -22.51 -42.82 17.17
CA THR A 367 -22.94 -44.01 17.90
C THR A 367 -23.86 -44.84 17.03
N ILE A 368 -23.57 -46.13 16.90
CA ILE A 368 -24.39 -47.11 16.15
C ILE A 368 -24.84 -48.23 17.08
N ILE A 369 -26.01 -48.81 16.82
CA ILE A 369 -26.61 -49.91 17.58
C ILE A 369 -26.73 -51.10 16.63
N ILE A 370 -26.14 -52.23 17.03
CA ILE A 370 -26.22 -53.51 16.30
C ILE A 370 -27.22 -54.43 17.03
N GLN A 371 -28.11 -55.08 16.28
CA GLN A 371 -29.18 -55.95 16.79
C GLN A 371 -29.10 -57.38 16.26
#